data_AF-A0A1K1KNS4-F1
#
_entry.id   AF-A0A1K1KNS4-F1
#
_cell.length_a   1.000
_cell.length_b   1.000
_cell.length_c   1.000
_cell.angle_alpha   90.00
_cell.angle_beta   90.00
_cell.angle_gamma   90.00
#
_symmetry.space_group_name_H-M   'P 1'
#
loop_
_entity.id
_entity.type
_entity.pdbx_description
1 polymer ?
#
loop_
_entity_poly.entity_id
_entity_poly.type
_entity_poly.pdbx_seq_one_letter_code
_entity_poly.pdbx_strand_id
1 'polypeptide(L)' 'MTEDQKKLYDWLVLTSQLEAMSVIDIYYDMDACADFETIKARNRLTEKEKDQAIYQAIIERWHDELF' A
#
# COMPACT_ATOMS: atom_id res chain seq x y z
N MET A 1 -0.79 2.56 13.21
CA MET A 1 0.20 2.13 12.20
C MET A 1 1.59 2.56 12.65
N THR A 2 2.60 1.73 12.40
CA THR A 2 4.02 2.10 12.52
C THR A 2 4.43 3.07 11.41
N GLU A 3 5.60 3.70 11.52
CA GLU A 3 6.10 4.62 10.49
C GLU A 3 6.29 3.93 9.13
N ASP A 4 6.81 2.70 9.13
CA ASP A 4 6.97 1.91 7.91
C ASP A 4 5.61 1.49 7.31
N GLN A 5 4.62 1.13 8.14
CA GLN A 5 3.26 0.89 7.67
C GLN A 5 2.64 2.14 7.07
N LYS A 6 2.90 3.32 7.65
CA LYS A 6 2.38 4.59 7.16
C LYS A 6 2.97 4.96 5.80
N LYS A 7 4.26 4.78 5.59
CA LYS A 7 4.87 5.01 4.26
C LYS A 7 4.27 4.10 3.20
N LEU A 8 4.12 2.81 3.50
CA LEU A 8 3.49 1.85 2.60
C LEU A 8 2.04 2.27 2.29
N TYR A 9 1.29 2.60 3.33
CA TYR A 9 -0.09 3.06 3.23
C TYR A 9 -0.26 4.35 2.41
N ASP A 10 0.54 5.39 2.69
CA ASP A 10 0.45 6.68 2.01
C ASP A 10 0.75 6.51 0.50
N TRP A 11 1.75 5.68 0.16
CA TRP A 11 2.03 5.34 -1.24
C TRP A 11 0.86 4.63 -1.92
N LEU A 12 0.27 3.64 -1.22
CA LEU A 12 -0.88 2.87 -1.68
C LEU A 12 -2.10 3.79 -1.92
N VAL A 13 -2.43 4.68 -0.99
CA VAL A 13 -3.54 5.62 -1.17
C VAL A 13 -3.30 6.56 -2.35
N LEU A 14 -2.06 7.00 -2.57
CA LEU A 14 -1.71 7.87 -3.69
C LEU A 14 -1.74 7.15 -5.05
N THR A 15 -1.53 5.83 -5.09
CA THR A 15 -1.63 5.02 -6.32
C THR A 15 -3.08 4.61 -6.58
N SER A 16 -3.69 5.27 -7.56
CA SER A 16 -5.14 5.25 -7.81
C SER A 16 -5.71 3.96 -8.44
N GLN A 17 -5.05 2.80 -8.34
CA GLN A 17 -5.46 1.57 -9.05
C GLN A 17 -5.62 0.34 -8.15
N LEU A 18 -5.49 0.49 -6.83
CA LEU A 18 -5.50 -0.66 -5.91
C LEU A 18 -6.78 -1.51 -5.96
N GLU A 19 -7.93 -0.91 -6.29
CA GLU A 19 -9.22 -1.58 -6.23
C GLU A 19 -9.41 -2.63 -7.33
N ALA A 20 -8.67 -2.50 -8.44
CA ALA A 20 -8.73 -3.42 -9.58
C ALA A 20 -7.50 -4.35 -9.66
N MET A 21 -6.54 -4.21 -8.74
CA MET A 21 -5.26 -4.91 -8.78
C MET A 21 -5.22 -6.03 -7.74
N SER A 22 -4.62 -7.16 -8.10
CA SER A 22 -4.30 -8.17 -7.10
C SER A 22 -3.17 -7.68 -6.19
N VAL A 23 -3.06 -8.24 -4.99
CA VAL A 23 -1.96 -7.95 -4.05
C VAL A 23 -0.58 -8.16 -4.71
N ILE A 24 -0.47 -9.14 -5.60
CA ILE A 24 0.76 -9.41 -6.35
C ILE A 24 1.05 -8.27 -7.35
N ASP A 25 0.02 -7.79 -8.07
CA ASP A 25 0.18 -6.68 -9.01
C ASP A 25 0.57 -5.39 -8.28
N ILE A 26 0.02 -5.16 -7.08
CA ILE A 26 0.39 -4.04 -6.22
C ILE A 26 1.88 -4.10 -5.87
N TYR A 27 2.38 -5.28 -5.48
CA TYR A 27 3.81 -5.42 -5.18
C TYR A 27 4.69 -5.27 -6.42
N TYR A 28 4.24 -5.78 -7.56
CA TYR A 28 4.97 -5.64 -8.83
C TYR A 28 5.07 -4.17 -9.27
N ASP A 29 3.97 -3.42 -9.20
CA ASP A 29 3.95 -1.99 -9.49
C ASP A 29 4.81 -1.21 -8.49
N MET A 30 4.76 -1.59 -7.22
CA MET A 30 5.61 -0.99 -6.18
C MET A 30 7.10 -1.22 -6.43
N ASP A 31 7.50 -2.43 -6.84
CA ASP A 31 8.90 -2.71 -7.20
C ASP A 31 9.35 -1.92 -8.44
N ALA A 32 8.42 -1.58 -9.34
CA ALA A 32 8.71 -0.81 -10.55
C ALA A 32 8.71 0.71 -10.34
N CYS A 33 7.84 1.22 -9.47
CA CYS A 33 7.45 2.63 -9.42
C CYS A 33 7.68 3.32 -8.06
N ALA A 34 7.79 2.57 -6.96
CA ALA A 34 7.94 3.17 -5.65
C ALA A 34 9.36 3.70 -5.40
N ASP A 35 9.47 4.74 -4.59
CA ASP A 35 10.76 5.26 -4.18
C ASP A 35 11.49 4.27 -3.25
N PHE A 36 12.80 4.43 -3.16
CA PHE A 36 13.66 3.56 -2.37
C PHE A 36 13.24 3.46 -0.90
N GLU A 37 12.78 4.55 -0.29
CA GLU A 37 12.40 4.55 1.12
C GLU A 37 11.08 3.83 1.36
N THR A 38 10.15 3.87 0.40
CA THR A 38 8.92 3.06 0.42
C THR A 38 9.21 1.56 0.27
N ILE A 39 10.09 1.18 -0.67
CA ILE A 39 10.50 -0.22 -0.85
C ILE A 39 11.21 -0.75 0.41
N LYS A 40 12.07 0.07 1.01
CA LYS A 40 12.78 -0.26 2.25
C LYS A 40 11.84 -0.39 3.45
N ALA A 41 10.85 0.49 3.57
CA ALA A 41 9.81 0.40 4.59
C ALA A 41 9.04 -0.92 4.44
N ARG A 42 8.57 -1.26 3.23
CA ARG A 42 7.90 -2.54 2.94
C ARG A 42 8.76 -3.74 3.37
N ASN A 43 10.04 -3.75 3.04
CA ASN A 43 10.92 -4.89 3.34
C ASN A 43 11.19 -5.09 4.84
N ARG A 44 10.92 -4.09 5.68
CA ARG A 44 11.02 -4.18 7.15
C ARG A 44 9.74 -4.69 7.81
N LEU A 45 8.61 -4.59 7.12
CA LEU A 45 7.33 -5.06 7.62
C LEU A 45 7.22 -6.58 7.55
N THR A 46 6.55 -7.16 8.54
CA THR A 46 6.07 -8.54 8.46
C THR A 46 4.92 -8.65 7.45
N GLU A 47 4.66 -9.85 6.93
CA GLU A 47 3.54 -10.07 6.00
C GLU A 47 2.20 -9.56 6.56
N LYS A 48 1.94 -9.82 7.84
CA LYS A 48 0.73 -9.34 8.52
C LYS A 48 0.63 -7.80 8.53
N GLU A 49 1.75 -7.11 8.73
CA GLU A 49 1.76 -5.64 8.75
C GLU A 49 1.58 -5.04 7.36
N LYS A 50 2.09 -5.71 6.31
CA LYS A 50 1.85 -5.33 4.92
C LYS A 50 0.39 -5.50 4.54
N ASP A 51 -0.19 -6.67 4.84
CA ASP A 51 -1.61 -6.95 4.61
C ASP A 51 -2.49 -5.90 5.29
N GLN A 52 -2.19 -5.57 6.55
CA GLN A 52 -2.92 -4.54 7.27
C GLN A 52 -2.86 -3.16 6.59
N ALA A 53 -1.70 -2.76 6.08
CA ALA A 53 -1.56 -1.48 5.36
C ALA A 53 -2.32 -1.48 4.03
N ILE A 54 -2.30 -2.59 3.29
CA ILE A 54 -3.02 -2.76 2.02
C ILE A 54 -4.53 -2.74 2.25
N TYR A 55 -5.04 -3.52 3.20
CA TYR A 55 -6.47 -3.53 3.52
C TYR A 55 -6.96 -2.16 3.98
N GLN A 56 -6.18 -1.45 4.80
CA GLN A 56 -6.55 -0.11 5.24
C GLN A 56 -6.63 0.87 4.05
N ALA A 57 -5.68 0.80 3.12
CA ALA A 57 -5.66 1.68 1.94
C ALA A 57 -6.85 1.43 1.00
N ILE A 58 -7.23 0.16 0.81
CA ILE A 58 -8.42 -0.22 0.02
C ILE A 58 -9.69 0.31 0.67
N ILE A 59 -9.84 0.17 2.00
CA ILE A 59 -11.02 0.67 2.73
C ILE A 59 -11.14 2.19 2.63
N GLU A 60 -10.04 2.93 2.79
CA GLU A 60 -10.08 4.40 2.72
C GLU A 60 -10.44 4.88 1.31
N ARG A 61 -9.87 4.25 0.27
CA ARG A 61 -10.23 4.51 -1.13
C ARG A 61 -11.72 4.25 -1.41
N TRP A 62 -12.25 3.12 -0.98
CA TRP A 62 -13.68 2.80 -1.13
C TRP A 62 -14.57 3.80 -0.38
N HIS A 63 -14.11 4.32 0.76
CA HIS A 63 -14.84 5.34 1.50
C HIS A 63 -14.85 6.69 0.78
N ASP A 64 -13.75 7.07 0.11
CA ASP A 64 -13.66 8.30 -0.69
C ASP A 64 -14.46 8.23 -1.99
N GLU A 65 -14.64 7.05 -2.60
CA GLU A 65 -15.49 6.90 -3.80
C GLU A 65 -16.99 6.88 -3.50
N LEU A 66 -17.37 6.53 -2.27
CA LEU A 66 -18.77 6.40 -1.85
C LEU A 66 -19.38 7.69 -1.28
N PHE A 67 -18.59 8.75 -1.03
CA PHE A 67 -19.01 10.00 -0.39
C PHE A 67 -18.53 11.25 -1.12
#